data_AF-A0A937X487-F1
#
_entry.id   AF-A0A937X487-F1
#
_cell.length_a   1.000
_cell.length_b   1.000
_cell.length_c   1.000
_cell.angle_alpha   90.00
_cell.angle_beta   90.00
_cell.angle_gamma   90.00
#
_symmetry.space_group_name_H-M   'P 1'
#
loop_
_entity.id
_entity.type
_entity.pdbx_description
1 polymer ?
#
loop_
_entity_poly.entity_id
_entity_poly.type
_entity_poly.pdbx_seq_one_letter_code
_entity_poly.pdbx_strand_id
1 'polypeptide(L)'
;MSNEARAEAQPQSRSRAIPIAVAVVGVLSAGLVWQISNSGATGEKVPATVGYLAPDFSLDSSDGGRWKLSDHRGKRVLLVFFRTHT
;
A
#
# COMPACT_ATOMS: atom_id res chain seq x y z
N MET A 1 -20.10 39.30 -53.43
CA MET A 1 -20.28 38.54 -52.17
C MET A 1 -19.63 37.18 -52.40
N SER A 2 -18.37 37.02 -52.03
CA SER A 2 -17.59 35.80 -52.21
C SER A 2 -17.08 35.37 -50.84
N ASN A 3 -17.48 34.19 -50.38
CA ASN A 3 -17.14 33.64 -49.07
C ASN A 3 -15.66 33.21 -49.04
N GLU A 4 -14.78 34.04 -48.47
CA GLU A 4 -13.46 33.62 -47.97
C GLU A 4 -13.64 32.98 -46.59
N ALA A 5 -14.27 31.81 -46.58
CA ALA A 5 -14.39 31.01 -45.38
C ALA A 5 -13.22 30.02 -45.33
N ARG A 6 -12.32 30.26 -44.36
CA ARG A 6 -11.59 29.21 -43.60
C ARG A 6 -10.57 28.42 -44.43
N ALA A 7 -9.48 27.87 -43.91
CA ALA A 7 -8.79 27.92 -42.65
C ALA A 7 -7.54 27.09 -42.94
N GLU A 8 -6.35 27.59 -42.65
CA GLU A 8 -5.19 26.71 -42.47
C GLU A 8 -4.58 27.02 -41.11
N ALA A 9 -5.34 26.62 -40.09
CA ALA A 9 -4.80 26.36 -38.78
C ALA A 9 -3.82 25.19 -38.87
N GLN A 10 -2.57 25.48 -38.53
CA GLN A 10 -1.50 24.60 -38.01
C GLN A 10 -1.60 23.09 -38.26
N PRO A 11 -0.55 22.45 -38.82
CA PRO A 11 -0.36 21.02 -38.61
C PRO A 11 -0.02 20.83 -37.13
N GLN A 12 -1.05 20.55 -36.33
CA GLN A 12 -0.88 20.08 -34.97
C GLN A 12 -0.09 18.77 -35.03
N SER A 13 1.22 18.88 -34.77
CA SER A 13 2.08 17.76 -34.43
C SER A 13 1.37 16.97 -33.34
N ARG A 14 0.76 15.85 -33.73
CA ARG A 14 0.05 14.93 -32.84
C ARG A 14 1.07 14.39 -31.84
N SER A 15 1.19 15.06 -30.70
CA SER A 15 2.01 14.64 -29.58
C SER A 15 1.47 13.32 -29.04
N ARG A 16 2.10 12.21 -29.45
CA ARG A 16 1.88 10.86 -28.93
C ARG A 16 2.43 10.68 -27.51
N ALA A 17 2.90 11.76 -26.85
CA ALA A 17 3.57 11.72 -25.55
C ALA A 17 2.60 11.77 -24.36
N ILE A 18 1.40 12.33 -24.54
CA ILE A 18 0.40 12.46 -23.47
C ILE A 18 -0.09 11.10 -22.92
N PRO A 19 -0.44 10.08 -23.75
CA PRO A 19 -0.94 8.81 -23.21
C PRO A 19 0.12 8.01 -22.46
N ILE A 20 1.40 8.15 -22.85
CA ILE A 20 2.52 7.45 -22.20
C ILE A 20 2.76 8.02 -20.80
N ALA A 21 2.77 9.35 -20.67
CA ALA A 21 2.95 10.00 -19.38
C ALA A 21 1.85 9.63 -18.36
N VAL A 22 0.59 9.55 -18.80
CA VAL A 22 -0.53 9.15 -17.93
C VAL A 22 -0.42 7.68 -17.51
N ALA A 23 -0.03 6.78 -18.42
CA ALA A 23 0.18 5.38 -18.10
C ALA A 23 1.31 5.19 -17.08
N VAL A 24 2.42 5.91 -17.24
CA VAL A 24 3.56 5.85 -16.31
C VAL A 24 3.15 6.35 -14.92
N VAL A 25 2.46 7.48 -14.82
CA VAL A 25 1.97 8.00 -13.53
C VAL A 25 0.99 7.00 -12.89
N GLY A 26 0.10 6.38 -13.67
CA GLY A 26 -0.80 5.35 -13.18
C GLY A 26 -0.06 4.14 -12.59
N VAL A 27 0.95 3.62 -13.29
CA VAL A 27 1.76 2.48 -12.84
C VAL A 27 2.58 2.83 -11.59
N LEU A 28 3.17 4.02 -11.53
CA LEU A 28 3.93 4.48 -10.36
C LEU A 28 3.02 4.64 -9.13
N SER A 29 1.82 5.18 -9.32
CA SER A 29 0.83 5.34 -8.25
C SER A 29 0.37 3.99 -7.71
N ALA A 30 0.07 3.04 -8.60
CA ALA A 30 -0.32 1.68 -8.22
C ALA A 30 0.81 0.94 -7.49
N GLY A 31 2.05 1.08 -7.96
CA GLY A 31 3.24 0.53 -7.29
C GLY A 31 3.44 1.08 -5.89
N LEU A 32 3.25 2.40 -5.70
CA LEU A 32 3.38 3.04 -4.38
C LEU A 32 2.28 2.58 -3.41
N VAL A 33 1.02 2.48 -3.87
CA VAL A 33 -0.09 1.97 -3.05
C VAL A 33 0.16 0.52 -2.62
N TRP A 34 0.66 -0.33 -3.54
CA TRP A 34 1.03 -1.70 -3.21
C TRP A 34 2.17 -1.74 -2.19
N GLN A 35 3.20 -0.91 -2.38
CA GLN A 35 4.36 -0.86 -1.48
C GLN A 35 3.99 -0.39 -0.07
N ILE A 36 3.11 0.61 0.08
CA ILE A 36 2.62 1.08 1.39
C ILE A 36 1.71 0.03 2.05
N SER A 37 0.94 -0.72 1.26
CA SER A 37 0.08 -1.79 1.78
C SER A 37 0.87 -3.00 2.26
N ASN A 38 1.99 -3.31 1.61
CA ASN A 38 2.83 -4.47 1.91
C ASN A 38 4.06 -4.17 2.78
N SER A 39 4.31 -2.91 3.14
CA SER A 39 5.40 -2.58 4.06
C SER A 39 4.99 -2.97 5.47
N GLY A 40 5.36 -4.20 5.87
CA GLY A 40 5.32 -4.62 7.26
C GLY A 40 6.04 -3.58 8.12
N ALA A 41 5.33 -3.04 9.10
CA ALA A 41 5.81 -1.93 9.92
C ALA A 41 7.24 -2.21 10.41
N THR A 42 8.17 -1.34 10.03
CA THR A 42 9.51 -1.25 10.61
C THR A 42 9.39 -0.64 12.00
N GLY A 43 8.64 -1.29 12.88
CA GLY A 43 8.53 -0.90 14.27
C GLY A 43 9.89 -1.06 14.93
N GLU A 44 10.29 -0.05 15.69
CA GLU A 44 11.42 -0.18 16.60
C GLU A 44 11.22 -1.44 17.45
N LYS A 45 12.22 -2.32 17.47
CA LYS A 45 12.15 -3.59 18.20
C LYS A 45 12.24 -3.31 19.70
N VAL A 46 11.11 -2.98 20.31
CA VAL A 46 11.01 -2.78 21.75
C VAL A 46 10.92 -4.16 22.43
N PRO A 47 11.82 -4.48 23.37
CA PRO A 47 11.79 -5.76 24.07
C PRO A 47 10.52 -5.89 24.94
N ALA A 48 9.91 -7.07 24.93
CA ALA A 48 8.82 -7.39 25.83
C ALA A 48 9.36 -7.46 27.27
N THR A 49 8.98 -6.50 28.11
CA THR A 49 9.46 -6.36 29.49
C THR A 49 8.30 -6.54 30.48
N VAL A 50 8.52 -7.30 31.56
CA VAL A 50 7.50 -7.53 32.60
C VAL A 50 7.06 -6.20 33.22
N GLY A 51 5.75 -6.03 33.43
CA GLY A 51 5.16 -4.81 34.00
C GLY A 51 4.94 -3.68 33.01
N TYR A 52 5.51 -3.78 31.80
CA TYR A 52 5.26 -2.83 30.71
C TYR A 52 4.13 -3.31 29.81
N LEU A 53 3.53 -2.37 29.08
CA LEU A 53 2.53 -2.69 28.07
C LEU A 53 3.16 -3.57 26.99
N ALA A 54 2.54 -4.71 26.70
CA ALA A 54 2.98 -5.58 25.62
C ALA A 54 2.92 -4.84 24.27
N PRO A 55 3.99 -4.89 23.44
CA PRO A 55 3.98 -4.32 22.10
C PRO A 55 2.82 -4.86 21.28
N ASP A 56 2.10 -3.97 20.61
CA ASP A 56 1.01 -4.38 19.74
C ASP A 56 1.57 -4.95 18.43
N PHE A 57 0.95 -6.01 17.93
CA PHE A 57 1.34 -6.64 16.67
C PHE A 57 0.11 -7.22 15.98
N SER A 58 0.28 -7.54 14.70
CA SER A 58 -0.74 -8.21 13.90
C SER A 58 -0.14 -9.36 13.13
N LEU A 59 -0.86 -10.47 13.07
CA LEU A 59 -0.49 -11.67 12.33
C LEU A 59 -1.64 -12.08 11.41
N ASP A 60 -1.30 -12.75 10.33
CA ASP A 60 -2.28 -13.50 9.55
C ASP A 60 -2.70 -14.72 10.37
N SER A 61 -4.02 -14.94 10.44
CA SER A 61 -4.59 -16.07 11.15
C SER A 61 -4.71 -17.28 10.24
N SER A 62 -4.62 -18.49 10.80
CA SER A 62 -4.67 -19.74 10.03
C SER A 62 -6.03 -20.02 9.40
N ASP A 63 -7.10 -19.46 9.96
CA ASP A 63 -8.47 -19.49 9.43
C ASP A 63 -8.74 -18.38 8.40
N GLY A 64 -7.72 -17.58 8.07
CA GLY A 64 -7.84 -16.40 7.24
C GLY A 64 -8.22 -15.15 8.04
N GLY A 65 -7.82 -13.99 7.54
CA GLY A 65 -8.01 -12.72 8.24
C GLY A 65 -6.83 -12.35 9.13
N ARG A 66 -6.99 -11.24 9.87
CA ARG A 66 -5.95 -10.68 10.74
C ARG A 66 -6.30 -10.87 12.21
N TRP A 67 -5.31 -11.30 12.97
CA TRP A 67 -5.33 -11.33 14.43
C TRP A 67 -4.44 -10.21 14.98
N LYS A 68 -4.96 -9.41 15.93
CA LYS A 68 -4.23 -8.28 16.53
C LYS A 68 -4.29 -8.33 18.05
N LEU A 69 -3.15 -8.14 18.73
CA LEU A 69 -3.09 -8.23 20.20
C LEU A 69 -4.00 -7.21 20.89
N SER A 70 -4.13 -6.00 20.34
CA SER A 70 -4.99 -4.95 20.89
C SER A 70 -6.50 -5.27 20.83
N ASP A 71 -6.94 -6.22 19.99
CA ASP A 71 -8.34 -6.62 19.96
C ASP A 71 -8.73 -7.48 21.18
N HIS A 72 -7.74 -7.96 21.95
CA HIS A 72 -7.91 -8.79 23.13
C HIS A 72 -7.65 -8.06 24.45
N ARG A 73 -7.66 -6.72 24.45
CA ARG A 73 -7.53 -5.92 25.69
C ARG A 73 -8.64 -6.30 26.70
N GLY A 74 -8.28 -6.27 27.98
CA GLY A 74 -9.16 -6.71 29.07
C GLY A 74 -9.22 -8.23 29.28
N LYS A 75 -8.63 -9.04 28.37
CA LYS A 75 -8.49 -10.49 28.53
C LYS A 75 -7.05 -10.86 28.91
N ARG A 76 -6.87 -11.95 29.67
CA ARG A 76 -5.55 -12.55 29.87
C ARG A 76 -5.19 -13.37 28.63
N VAL A 77 -4.05 -13.09 28.02
CA VAL A 77 -3.60 -13.71 26.77
C VAL A 77 -2.23 -14.35 27.00
N LEU A 78 -2.06 -15.60 26.55
CA LEU A 78 -0.79 -16.31 26.53
C LEU A 78 -0.33 -16.44 25.07
N LEU A 79 0.89 -15.99 24.78
CA LEU A 79 1.52 -16.13 23.46
C LEU A 79 2.54 -17.26 23.52
N VAL A 80 2.41 -18.22 22.62
CA VAL A 80 3.32 -19.37 22.50
C VAL A 80 4.01 -19.30 21.16
N PHE A 81 5.34 -19.10 21.17
CA PHE A 81 6.15 -19.08 19.96
C PHE A 81 6.77 -20.47 19.76
N PHE A 82 6.52 -21.07 18.60
CA PHE A 82 7.08 -22.36 18.23
C PHE A 82 7.45 -22.36 16.75
N ARG A 83 8.31 -23.30 16.37
CA ARG A 83 8.67 -23.56 14.98
C ARG A 83 8.33 -25.01 14.68
N THR A 84 7.56 -25.24 13.64
CA THR A 84 7.38 -26.58 13.07
C THR A 84 8.67 -26.94 12.33
N HIS A 85 9.24 -28.11 12.63
CA HIS A 85 10.50 -28.59 12.07
C HIS A 85 10.45 -28.62 10.53
N THR A 86 11.55 -28.19 9.90
CA THR A 86 11.88 -28.43 8.48
C THR A 86 12.21 -29.89 8.25
#